data_AF-A0A7C8ZBC0-F1
#
_entry.id   AF-A0A7C8ZBC0-F1
#
_cell.length_a   1.000
_cell.length_b   1.000
_cell.length_c   1.000
_cell.angle_alpha   90.00
_cell.angle_beta   90.00
_cell.angle_gamma   90.00
#
_symmetry.space_group_name_H-M   'P 1'
#
loop_
_entity.id
_entity.type
_entity.pdbx_description
1 polymer ?
#
loop_
_entity_poly.entity_id
_entity_poly.type
_entity_poly.pdbx_seq_one_letter_code
_entity_poly.pdbx_strand_id
1 'polypeptide(L)'
;IGTECEKVLETITRAFLKSKPVHVAIYCCLRQRADTVLLAVIQLLLRCCMHSGIMPSVLCGLPSSLPVTTVVNGGGDNTLVSEIFSIVSLCASSLNKDSPTNETNGMKGKLNNPHGLAFHSCLLLATIAQFFKSAGRNSALFILTTSSKKQQSRLSALAHLFSSDDGVPSSLQPHCASAMLAFASILSLESGASSESSVSDIAMPLVPRTGTLYDHLKIHHKDENEKCCAAKNCRLSHWHGLKDGCVGLLECRLKWGGPLAVQQCCASGLPQLLIHLLGSSTFGDSQAIDHVQDLVGLSPIGVVWAVSSLSHCLSGGALIFRQIMLHNEHVKCIRDLISDAHVKLIKSWAGPGGGKNGVRDTVNAVIDFLGFPFVAVQNASTLPSATASVSSGFLLNVASPGAKVCREDTETLRAIKENMEKYARILLEAGVPIVILRCIDSLELKDTGKPVALLAKLTSQKPLAFHLVG
;
A
#
# COMPACT_ATOMS: atom_id res chain seq x y z
N ILE A 1 21.33 8.24 17.53
CA ILE A 1 21.96 7.48 16.43
C ILE A 1 21.57 8.19 15.13
N GLY A 2 22.36 8.96 14.39
CA GLY A 2 23.73 9.49 14.55
C GLY A 2 23.89 10.60 13.49
N THR A 3 24.10 11.84 13.92
CA THR A 3 24.10 13.05 13.07
C THR A 3 25.19 13.06 12.00
N GLU A 4 26.25 12.27 12.18
CA GLU A 4 27.33 12.13 11.19
C GLU A 4 26.92 11.23 10.00
N CYS A 5 26.21 10.13 10.24
CA CYS A 5 25.71 9.27 9.17
C CYS A 5 24.72 9.99 8.26
N GLU A 6 23.87 10.84 8.83
CA GLU A 6 22.93 11.68 8.06
C GLU A 6 23.66 12.72 7.22
N LYS A 7 24.69 13.38 7.76
CA LYS A 7 25.53 14.32 7.01
C LYS A 7 26.28 13.64 5.85
N VAL A 8 26.78 12.43 6.07
CA VAL A 8 27.42 11.63 5.01
C VAL A 8 26.39 11.27 3.94
N LEU A 9 25.20 10.81 4.33
CA LEU A 9 24.14 10.47 3.39
C LEU A 9 23.68 11.69 2.58
N GLU A 10 23.54 12.86 3.22
CA GLU A 10 23.21 14.11 2.56
C GLU A 10 24.30 14.50 1.55
N THR A 11 25.57 14.37 1.94
CA THR A 11 26.72 14.67 1.07
C THR A 11 26.73 13.75 -0.16
N ILE A 12 26.53 12.45 0.02
CA ILE A 12 26.47 11.48 -1.08
C ILE A 12 25.27 11.76 -1.98
N THR A 13 24.09 12.01 -1.40
CA THR A 13 22.87 12.34 -2.15
C THR A 13 23.09 13.60 -2.99
N ARG A 14 23.71 14.63 -2.42
CA ARG A 14 24.05 15.89 -3.11
C ARG A 14 25.09 15.68 -4.21
N ALA A 15 26.12 14.87 -3.95
CA ALA A 15 27.14 14.55 -4.93
C ALA A 15 26.56 13.79 -6.13
N PHE A 16 25.67 12.82 -5.86
CA PHE A 16 24.92 12.11 -6.89
C PHE A 16 24.12 13.10 -7.73
N LEU A 17 23.20 13.86 -7.12
CA LEU A 17 22.30 14.78 -7.83
C LEU A 17 23.02 15.86 -8.67
N LYS A 18 24.26 16.21 -8.34
CA LYS A 18 25.03 17.25 -9.04
C LYS A 18 26.06 16.71 -10.05
N SER A 19 26.42 15.43 -10.00
CA SER A 19 27.59 14.90 -10.73
C SER A 19 27.22 13.74 -11.66
N LYS A 20 27.23 14.01 -12.97
CA LYS A 20 27.09 12.97 -14.00
C LYS A 20 28.15 11.85 -13.89
N PRO A 21 29.44 12.13 -13.61
CA PRO A 21 30.42 11.08 -13.36
C PRO A 21 30.03 10.13 -12.22
N VAL A 22 29.41 10.64 -11.16
CA VAL A 22 28.93 9.81 -10.04
C VAL A 22 27.80 8.88 -10.49
N HIS A 23 26.87 9.37 -11.33
CA HIS A 23 25.84 8.50 -11.92
C HIS A 23 26.45 7.37 -12.74
N VAL A 24 27.44 7.68 -13.59
CA VAL A 24 28.12 6.70 -14.44
C VAL A 24 28.88 5.69 -13.60
N ALA A 25 29.61 6.14 -12.57
CA ALA A 25 30.35 5.25 -11.67
C ALA A 25 29.41 4.25 -10.96
N ILE A 26 28.29 4.74 -10.41
CA ILE A 26 27.29 3.88 -9.78
C ILE A 26 26.67 2.91 -10.79
N TYR A 27 26.34 3.38 -11.99
CA TYR A 27 25.82 2.53 -13.05
C TYR A 27 26.81 1.42 -13.44
N CYS A 28 28.09 1.75 -13.58
CA CYS A 28 29.16 0.78 -13.84
C CYS A 28 29.30 -0.22 -12.70
N CYS A 29 29.22 0.20 -11.43
CA CYS A 29 29.24 -0.71 -10.28
C CYS A 29 28.08 -1.71 -10.32
N LEU A 30 26.87 -1.27 -10.67
CA LEU A 30 25.72 -2.17 -10.83
C LEU A 30 25.96 -3.18 -11.96
N ARG A 31 26.50 -2.71 -13.09
CA ARG A 31 26.72 -3.53 -14.29
C ARG A 31 27.88 -4.53 -14.16
N GLN A 32 28.88 -4.24 -13.32
CA GLN A 32 30.00 -5.16 -13.05
C GLN A 32 29.58 -6.43 -12.31
N ARG A 33 28.39 -6.45 -11.68
CA ARG A 33 27.83 -7.64 -10.98
C ARG A 33 28.75 -8.22 -9.90
N ALA A 34 29.61 -7.41 -9.29
CA ALA A 34 30.40 -7.81 -8.13
C ALA A 34 29.53 -7.78 -6.87
N ASP A 35 29.16 -8.95 -6.34
CA ASP A 35 28.12 -9.12 -5.30
C ASP A 35 28.19 -8.15 -4.11
N THR A 36 29.36 -8.02 -3.49
CA THR A 36 29.53 -7.18 -2.29
C THR A 36 29.36 -5.70 -2.60
N VAL A 37 29.89 -5.26 -3.73
CA VAL A 37 29.74 -3.89 -4.24
C VAL A 37 28.28 -3.63 -4.63
N LEU A 38 27.65 -4.59 -5.29
CA LEU A 38 26.27 -4.50 -5.77
C LEU A 38 25.29 -4.27 -4.62
N LEU A 39 25.38 -5.11 -3.58
CA LEU A 39 24.53 -5.01 -2.41
C LEU A 39 24.72 -3.67 -1.68
N ALA A 40 25.97 -3.24 -1.50
CA ALA A 40 26.29 -1.97 -0.85
C ALA A 40 25.76 -0.77 -1.64
N VAL A 41 25.90 -0.77 -2.97
CA VAL A 41 25.38 0.29 -3.84
C VAL A 41 23.86 0.36 -3.77
N ILE A 42 23.15 -0.77 -3.81
CA ILE A 42 21.68 -0.77 -3.72
C ILE A 42 21.20 -0.27 -2.37
N GLN A 43 21.84 -0.69 -1.27
CA GLN A 43 21.52 -0.17 0.07
C GLN A 43 21.79 1.34 0.18
N LEU A 44 22.86 1.84 -0.43
CA LEU A 44 23.18 3.26 -0.49
C LEU A 44 22.10 4.03 -1.27
N LEU A 45 21.72 3.55 -2.45
CA LEU A 45 20.67 4.16 -3.27
C LEU A 45 19.31 4.16 -2.55
N LEU A 46 18.97 3.08 -1.85
CA LEU A 46 17.78 3.01 -1.01
C LEU A 46 17.79 4.12 0.05
N ARG A 47 18.88 4.26 0.79
CA ARG A 47 19.02 5.34 1.80
C ARG A 47 18.94 6.73 1.17
N CYS A 48 19.55 6.94 0.01
CA CYS A 48 19.49 8.23 -0.69
C CYS A 48 18.06 8.56 -1.15
N CYS A 49 17.29 7.56 -1.62
CA CYS A 49 15.87 7.75 -1.98
C CYS A 49 15.04 8.14 -0.77
N MET A 50 15.26 7.49 0.37
CA MET A 50 14.57 7.81 1.62
C MET A 50 14.87 9.24 2.11
N HIS A 51 16.06 9.75 1.81
CA HIS A 51 16.50 11.09 2.24
C HIS A 51 16.07 12.21 1.28
N SER A 52 15.88 11.93 -0.02
CA SER A 52 15.56 12.94 -1.02
C SER A 52 14.50 12.47 -2.01
N GLY A 53 13.38 13.18 -2.07
CA GLY A 53 12.30 12.93 -3.03
C GLY A 53 12.67 13.16 -4.49
N ILE A 54 13.82 13.78 -4.78
CA ILE A 54 14.32 13.97 -6.16
C ILE A 54 15.01 12.70 -6.67
N MET A 55 15.66 11.94 -5.80
CA MET A 55 16.45 10.74 -6.16
C MET A 55 15.64 9.71 -6.97
N PRO A 56 14.40 9.33 -6.58
CA PRO A 56 13.56 8.43 -7.37
C PRO A 56 13.40 8.85 -8.85
N SER A 57 13.24 10.15 -9.10
CA SER A 57 13.12 10.69 -10.47
C SER A 57 14.41 10.45 -11.27
N VAL A 58 15.56 10.73 -10.66
CA VAL A 58 16.86 10.59 -11.32
C VAL A 58 17.19 9.12 -11.61
N LEU A 59 16.86 8.20 -10.69
CA LEU A 59 17.06 6.76 -10.91
C LEU A 59 16.22 6.23 -12.08
N CYS A 60 15.03 6.79 -12.28
CA CYS A 60 14.15 6.52 -13.41
C CYS A 60 14.56 7.24 -14.71
N GLY A 61 15.60 8.08 -14.69
CA GLY A 61 16.01 8.89 -15.85
C GLY A 61 15.08 10.06 -16.16
N LEU A 62 14.26 10.49 -15.20
CA LEU A 62 13.37 11.63 -15.35
C LEU A 62 14.08 12.94 -14.99
N PRO A 63 13.85 14.04 -15.74
CA PRO A 63 14.31 15.37 -15.36
C PRO A 63 13.84 15.76 -13.95
N SER A 64 14.73 16.39 -13.18
CA SER A 64 14.48 16.81 -11.80
C SER A 64 13.40 17.90 -11.67
N SER A 65 13.12 18.65 -12.74
CA SER A 65 12.17 19.78 -12.78
C SER A 65 10.86 19.50 -13.51
N LEU A 66 10.52 18.23 -13.78
CA LEU A 66 9.27 17.89 -14.47
C LEU A 66 8.04 18.24 -13.62
N PRO A 67 7.03 18.93 -14.19
CA PRO A 67 5.74 19.13 -13.52
C PRO A 67 5.13 17.80 -13.08
N VAL A 68 4.39 17.80 -11.98
CA VAL A 68 3.78 16.59 -11.40
C VAL A 68 2.78 15.93 -12.37
N THR A 69 2.17 16.71 -13.26
CA THR A 69 1.14 16.28 -14.22
C THR A 69 1.69 15.70 -15.52
N THR A 70 2.99 15.84 -15.82
CA THR A 70 3.55 15.35 -17.09
C THR A 70 3.86 13.85 -17.01
N VAL A 71 3.17 13.06 -17.84
CA VAL A 71 3.52 11.65 -18.06
C VAL A 71 4.63 11.59 -19.09
N VAL A 72 5.87 11.43 -18.62
CA VAL A 72 7.06 11.20 -19.45
C VAL A 72 7.52 9.76 -19.27
N ASN A 73 8.04 9.15 -20.34
CA ASN A 73 8.60 7.81 -20.28
C ASN A 73 9.80 7.77 -19.32
N GLY A 74 9.70 6.96 -18.27
CA GLY A 74 10.77 6.72 -17.31
C GLY A 74 11.19 5.24 -17.30
N GLY A 75 12.32 4.95 -16.65
CA GLY A 75 12.82 3.60 -16.49
C GLY A 75 13.29 2.94 -17.80
N GLY A 76 13.56 3.74 -18.85
CA GLY A 76 14.07 3.27 -20.14
C GLY A 76 15.39 2.49 -20.04
N ASP A 77 15.89 1.99 -21.17
CA ASP A 77 17.18 1.29 -21.17
C ASP A 77 18.30 2.21 -20.71
N ASN A 78 19.33 1.62 -20.08
CA ASN A 78 20.47 2.33 -19.50
C ASN A 78 20.13 3.25 -18.31
N THR A 79 18.90 3.17 -17.77
CA THR A 79 18.57 3.80 -16.49
C THR A 79 18.99 2.90 -15.32
N LEU A 80 19.23 3.49 -14.15
CA LEU A 80 19.55 2.74 -12.94
C LEU A 80 18.39 1.81 -12.54
N VAL A 81 17.14 2.25 -12.72
CA VAL A 81 15.96 1.39 -12.51
C VAL A 81 15.93 0.19 -13.46
N SER A 82 16.27 0.37 -14.74
CA SER A 82 16.38 -0.78 -15.66
C SER A 82 17.45 -1.79 -15.23
N GLU A 83 18.56 -1.30 -14.68
CA GLU A 83 19.64 -2.13 -14.16
C GLU A 83 19.22 -2.89 -12.90
N ILE A 84 18.46 -2.23 -12.00
CA ILE A 84 17.87 -2.85 -10.81
C ILE A 84 16.91 -3.99 -11.21
N PHE A 85 16.08 -3.80 -12.24
CA PHE A 85 15.24 -4.90 -12.74
C PHE A 85 16.04 -6.06 -13.34
N SER A 86 17.16 -5.77 -14.00
CA SER A 86 18.06 -6.84 -14.49
C SER A 86 18.63 -7.64 -13.32
N ILE A 87 18.98 -6.99 -12.21
CA ILE A 87 19.44 -7.63 -10.97
C ILE A 87 18.33 -8.48 -10.35
N VAL A 88 17.11 -7.95 -10.25
CA VAL A 88 15.93 -8.68 -9.76
C VAL A 88 15.69 -9.93 -10.60
N SER A 89 15.75 -9.82 -11.92
CA SER A 89 15.59 -10.97 -12.83
C SER A 89 16.69 -12.02 -12.64
N LEU A 90 17.93 -11.60 -12.39
CA LEU A 90 19.05 -12.51 -12.09
C LEU A 90 18.85 -13.21 -10.74
N CYS A 91 18.34 -12.50 -9.73
CA CYS A 91 18.03 -13.11 -8.45
C CYS A 91 16.91 -14.14 -8.60
N ALA A 92 15.83 -13.80 -9.31
CA ALA A 92 14.70 -14.70 -9.54
C ALA A 92 15.13 -16.01 -10.23
N SER A 93 15.97 -15.92 -11.26
CA SER A 93 16.49 -17.12 -11.95
C SER A 93 17.46 -17.93 -11.09
N SER A 94 18.21 -17.30 -10.19
CA SER A 94 19.11 -18.02 -9.28
C SER A 94 18.37 -18.75 -8.15
N LEU A 95 17.20 -18.24 -7.75
CA LEU A 95 16.39 -18.75 -6.65
C LEU A 95 15.45 -19.88 -7.12
N ASN A 96 14.94 -19.78 -8.35
CA ASN A 96 14.10 -20.80 -8.97
C ASN A 96 14.99 -21.77 -9.75
N LYS A 97 15.17 -23.00 -9.24
CA LYS A 97 16.11 -23.99 -9.81
C LYS A 97 15.68 -24.59 -11.17
N ASP A 98 14.54 -24.19 -11.73
CA ASP A 98 13.89 -24.85 -12.88
C ASP A 98 14.02 -24.12 -14.23
N SER A 99 15.20 -23.60 -14.57
CA SER A 99 15.50 -23.34 -15.98
C SER A 99 16.32 -24.51 -16.53
N PRO A 100 15.85 -25.28 -17.55
CA PRO A 100 16.69 -26.26 -18.20
C PRO A 100 17.88 -25.51 -18.79
N THR A 101 19.07 -25.95 -18.39
CA THR A 101 20.34 -25.62 -19.02
C THR A 101 20.28 -25.91 -20.51
N ASN A 102 19.94 -24.90 -21.31
CA ASN A 102 20.31 -24.81 -22.71
C ASN A 102 21.18 -23.56 -22.89
N GLU A 103 22.47 -23.86 -23.04
CA GLU A 103 23.60 -23.16 -23.66
C GLU A 103 23.20 -21.93 -24.52
N THR A 104 23.89 -20.78 -24.59
CA THR A 104 25.33 -20.45 -24.61
C THR A 104 25.43 -18.92 -24.45
N ASN A 105 26.27 -18.44 -23.53
CA ASN A 105 27.07 -17.20 -23.58
C ASN A 105 27.44 -16.74 -22.16
N GLY A 106 28.74 -16.69 -21.91
CA GLY A 106 29.34 -16.52 -20.60
C GLY A 106 29.05 -15.17 -19.95
N MET A 107 28.26 -15.21 -18.87
CA MET A 107 28.48 -14.45 -17.63
C MET A 107 27.56 -14.99 -16.53
N LYS A 108 27.52 -16.31 -16.27
CA LYS A 108 26.79 -16.87 -15.12
C LYS A 108 27.61 -16.63 -13.85
N GLY A 109 27.56 -15.40 -13.34
CA GLY A 109 28.06 -15.06 -12.01
C GLY A 109 27.22 -15.79 -10.96
N LYS A 110 27.81 -16.74 -10.25
CA LYS A 110 27.18 -17.38 -9.09
C LYS A 110 27.00 -16.32 -8.01
N LEU A 111 25.78 -15.83 -7.82
CA LEU A 111 25.46 -14.89 -6.75
C LEU A 111 25.67 -15.57 -5.39
N ASN A 112 26.50 -14.98 -4.53
CA ASN A 112 26.78 -15.49 -3.19
C ASN A 112 25.59 -15.27 -2.23
N ASN A 113 24.80 -14.21 -2.43
CA ASN A 113 23.64 -13.88 -1.61
C ASN A 113 22.47 -13.34 -2.44
N PRO A 114 21.77 -14.20 -3.21
CA PRO A 114 20.65 -13.78 -4.05
C PRO A 114 19.45 -13.30 -3.23
N HIS A 115 19.20 -13.85 -2.03
CA HIS A 115 18.10 -13.42 -1.17
C HIS A 115 18.26 -11.98 -0.66
N GLY A 116 19.44 -11.63 -0.13
CA GLY A 116 19.71 -10.27 0.35
C GLY A 116 19.68 -9.24 -0.78
N LEU A 117 20.18 -9.62 -1.96
CA LEU A 117 20.18 -8.77 -3.14
C LEU A 117 18.76 -8.54 -3.68
N ALA A 118 17.95 -9.61 -3.81
CA ALA A 118 16.54 -9.51 -4.18
C ALA A 118 15.78 -8.60 -3.20
N PHE A 119 16.00 -8.83 -1.90
CA PHE A 119 15.36 -8.07 -0.84
C PHE A 119 15.60 -6.55 -0.94
N HIS A 120 16.87 -6.12 -1.00
CA HIS A 120 17.19 -4.70 -1.07
C HIS A 120 16.83 -4.07 -2.42
N SER A 121 16.93 -4.82 -3.52
CA SER A 121 16.53 -4.35 -4.85
C SER A 121 15.02 -4.08 -4.90
N CYS A 122 14.22 -4.99 -4.35
CA CYS A 122 12.78 -4.82 -4.29
C CYS A 122 12.37 -3.69 -3.34
N LEU A 123 13.01 -3.55 -2.18
CA LEU A 123 12.77 -2.41 -1.29
C LEU A 123 13.08 -1.07 -1.96
N LEU A 124 14.15 -0.99 -2.75
CA LEU A 124 14.47 0.22 -3.53
C LEU A 124 13.37 0.53 -4.54
N LEU A 125 12.89 -0.47 -5.30
CA LEU A 125 11.79 -0.29 -6.26
C LEU A 125 10.49 0.13 -5.57
N ALA A 126 10.13 -0.49 -4.44
CA ALA A 126 8.98 -0.12 -3.62
C ALA A 126 9.08 1.35 -3.18
N THR A 127 10.23 1.73 -2.65
CA THR A 127 10.50 3.09 -2.17
C THR A 127 10.33 4.10 -3.30
N ILE A 128 10.92 3.85 -4.47
CA ILE A 128 10.78 4.71 -5.66
C ILE A 128 9.31 4.91 -6.04
N ALA A 129 8.54 3.81 -6.11
CA ALA A 129 7.13 3.86 -6.45
C ALA A 129 6.30 4.64 -5.42
N GLN A 130 6.51 4.38 -4.14
CA GLN A 130 5.79 5.08 -3.07
C GLN A 130 6.11 6.58 -3.02
N PHE A 131 7.35 6.97 -3.33
CA PHE A 131 7.71 8.38 -3.48
C PHE A 131 6.96 9.04 -4.64
N PHE A 132 6.89 8.41 -5.82
CA PHE A 132 6.09 8.94 -6.92
C PHE A 132 4.62 9.09 -6.55
N LYS A 133 4.05 8.09 -5.86
CA LYS A 133 2.68 8.15 -5.38
C LYS A 133 2.46 9.35 -4.45
N SER A 134 3.34 9.51 -3.46
CA SER A 134 3.26 10.63 -2.50
C SER A 134 3.44 12.01 -3.15
N ALA A 135 4.22 12.08 -4.24
CA ALA A 135 4.43 13.28 -5.03
C ALA A 135 3.29 13.57 -6.01
N GLY A 136 2.26 12.72 -6.08
CA GLY A 136 1.13 12.85 -7.00
C GLY A 136 1.41 12.37 -8.43
N ARG A 137 2.57 11.74 -8.67
CA ARG A 137 2.97 11.20 -9.98
C ARG A 137 2.40 9.78 -10.15
N ASN A 138 1.15 9.70 -10.57
CA ASN A 138 0.39 8.45 -10.69
C ASN A 138 0.57 7.77 -12.07
N SER A 139 1.77 7.24 -12.34
CA SER A 139 1.98 6.37 -13.52
C SER A 139 3.10 5.35 -13.29
N ALA A 140 2.83 4.07 -13.49
CA ALA A 140 3.84 3.01 -13.43
C ALA A 140 4.82 3.09 -14.61
N LEU A 141 4.50 3.83 -15.68
CA LEU A 141 5.38 4.05 -16.83
C LEU A 141 6.70 4.72 -16.43
N PHE A 142 6.73 5.47 -15.33
CA PHE A 142 7.96 6.05 -14.78
C PHE A 142 8.99 4.99 -14.36
N ILE A 143 8.52 3.77 -14.05
CA ILE A 143 9.34 2.67 -13.54
C ILE A 143 9.42 1.52 -14.57
N LEU A 144 8.32 1.21 -15.25
CA LEU A 144 8.20 0.02 -16.12
C LEU A 144 8.48 0.29 -17.60
N THR A 145 8.68 1.54 -18.03
CA THR A 145 8.69 2.01 -19.42
C THR A 145 7.34 1.96 -20.13
N THR A 146 7.29 2.52 -21.34
CA THR A 146 6.16 2.41 -22.28
C THR A 146 6.10 1.10 -23.07
N SER A 147 7.11 0.23 -23.00
CA SER A 147 7.13 -1.01 -23.77
C SER A 147 6.40 -2.13 -23.03
N SER A 148 5.24 -2.58 -23.55
CA SER A 148 4.45 -3.67 -22.95
C SER A 148 5.28 -4.94 -22.69
N LYS A 149 6.15 -5.35 -23.62
CA LYS A 149 7.06 -6.50 -23.43
C LYS A 149 8.00 -6.32 -22.24
N LYS A 150 8.53 -5.10 -22.03
CA LYS A 150 9.40 -4.80 -20.88
C LYS A 150 8.60 -4.68 -19.59
N GLN A 151 7.40 -4.12 -19.63
CA GLN A 151 6.48 -4.09 -18.50
C GLN A 151 6.21 -5.52 -18.00
N GLN A 152 5.83 -6.42 -18.91
CA GLN A 152 5.61 -7.83 -18.61
C GLN A 152 6.86 -8.48 -18.03
N SER A 153 8.01 -8.35 -18.69
CA SER A 153 9.27 -8.95 -18.20
C SER A 153 9.64 -8.47 -16.78
N ARG A 154 9.48 -7.18 -16.49
CA ARG A 154 9.80 -6.58 -15.19
C ARG A 154 8.83 -7.02 -14.08
N LEU A 155 7.54 -7.06 -14.38
CA LEU A 155 6.52 -7.53 -13.45
C LEU A 155 6.66 -9.03 -13.20
N SER A 156 6.89 -9.83 -14.24
CA SER A 156 7.16 -11.27 -14.11
C SER A 156 8.41 -11.52 -13.27
N ALA A 157 9.48 -10.74 -13.42
CA ALA A 157 10.69 -10.90 -12.60
C ALA A 157 10.40 -10.71 -11.10
N LEU A 158 9.57 -9.72 -10.73
CA LEU A 158 9.11 -9.55 -9.36
C LEU A 158 8.20 -10.70 -8.91
N ALA A 159 7.26 -11.11 -9.76
CA ALA A 159 6.32 -12.20 -9.47
C ALA A 159 7.01 -13.54 -9.23
N HIS A 160 8.05 -13.85 -10.01
CA HIS A 160 8.87 -15.04 -9.84
C HIS A 160 9.59 -15.10 -8.48
N LEU A 161 9.83 -13.97 -7.81
CA LEU A 161 10.43 -13.96 -6.46
C LEU A 161 9.45 -14.35 -5.35
N PHE A 162 8.14 -14.28 -5.59
CA PHE A 162 7.11 -14.61 -4.60
C PHE A 162 6.12 -15.68 -5.08
N SER A 163 6.32 -16.21 -6.28
CA SER A 163 5.62 -17.39 -6.78
C SER A 163 6.06 -18.57 -5.93
N SER A 164 5.19 -19.03 -5.04
CA SER A 164 5.44 -20.18 -4.18
C SER A 164 5.61 -21.42 -5.04
N ASP A 165 6.76 -22.07 -4.94
CA ASP A 165 6.95 -23.46 -5.34
C ASP A 165 6.24 -24.31 -4.28
N ASP A 166 5.35 -25.20 -4.72
CA ASP A 166 4.37 -26.13 -4.08
C ASP A 166 4.53 -26.67 -2.63
N GLY A 167 5.35 -26.10 -1.75
CA GLY A 167 5.42 -26.43 -0.32
C GLY A 167 4.59 -25.49 0.54
N VAL A 168 3.95 -26.01 1.59
CA VAL A 168 3.30 -25.21 2.65
C VAL A 168 4.34 -24.29 3.28
N PRO A 169 4.32 -22.96 3.05
CA PRO A 169 5.34 -22.09 3.59
C PRO A 169 5.06 -21.86 5.07
N SER A 170 5.94 -22.34 5.94
CA SER A 170 5.88 -22.12 7.39
C SER A 170 6.12 -20.65 7.77
N SER A 171 6.67 -19.83 6.87
CA SER A 171 6.87 -18.38 7.07
C SER A 171 7.03 -17.61 5.76
N LEU A 172 6.56 -16.36 5.73
CA LEU A 172 6.78 -15.44 4.61
C LEU A 172 8.23 -14.93 4.63
N GLN A 173 9.02 -15.29 3.62
CA GLN A 173 10.41 -14.89 3.53
C GLN A 173 10.56 -13.38 3.25
N PRO A 174 11.55 -12.68 3.82
CA PRO A 174 11.71 -11.22 3.66
C PRO A 174 11.85 -10.76 2.21
N HIS A 175 12.56 -11.52 1.37
CA HIS A 175 12.72 -11.20 -0.05
C HIS A 175 11.39 -11.31 -0.81
N CYS A 176 10.57 -12.34 -0.55
CA CYS A 176 9.22 -12.47 -1.10
C CYS A 176 8.33 -11.29 -0.69
N ALA A 177 8.32 -10.96 0.61
CA ALA A 177 7.53 -9.83 1.12
C ALA A 177 7.96 -8.49 0.52
N SER A 178 9.27 -8.24 0.38
CA SER A 178 9.77 -7.04 -0.30
C SER A 178 9.41 -7.00 -1.80
N ALA A 179 9.39 -8.15 -2.48
CA ALA A 179 8.99 -8.25 -3.88
C ALA A 179 7.49 -8.01 -4.06
N MET A 180 6.65 -8.57 -3.18
CA MET A 180 5.22 -8.26 -3.12
C MET A 180 4.97 -6.78 -2.87
N LEU A 181 5.74 -6.17 -1.96
CA LEU A 181 5.66 -4.74 -1.66
C LEU A 181 6.05 -3.88 -2.87
N ALA A 182 7.14 -4.23 -3.57
CA ALA A 182 7.56 -3.54 -4.79
C ALA A 182 6.48 -3.63 -5.87
N PHE A 183 5.93 -4.83 -6.07
CA PHE A 183 4.88 -5.09 -7.05
C PHE A 183 3.62 -4.27 -6.72
N ALA A 184 3.11 -4.36 -5.49
CA ALA A 184 1.94 -3.60 -5.04
C ALA A 184 2.17 -2.08 -5.15
N SER A 185 3.36 -1.59 -4.76
CA SER A 185 3.68 -0.17 -4.83
C SER A 185 3.70 0.35 -6.26
N ILE A 186 4.26 -0.40 -7.21
CA ILE A 186 4.25 -0.03 -8.63
C ILE A 186 2.82 -0.01 -9.16
N LEU A 187 2.00 -1.01 -8.85
CA LEU A 187 0.60 -1.06 -9.26
C LEU A 187 -0.23 0.07 -8.68
N SER A 188 0.08 0.50 -7.44
CA SER A 188 -0.61 1.61 -6.80
C SER A 188 -0.47 2.93 -7.58
N LEU A 189 0.52 3.06 -8.48
CA LEU A 189 0.68 4.24 -9.34
C LEU A 189 -0.42 4.36 -10.40
N GLU A 190 -1.08 3.27 -10.79
CA GLU A 190 -2.16 3.26 -11.79
C GLU A 190 -3.53 3.67 -11.21
N SER A 191 -3.54 4.28 -10.02
CA SER A 191 -4.77 4.69 -9.34
C SER A 191 -5.14 6.15 -9.64
N GLY A 192 -5.73 6.37 -10.82
CA GLY A 192 -6.30 7.66 -11.24
C GLY A 192 -7.04 7.50 -12.58
N ALA A 193 -8.32 7.86 -12.62
CA ALA A 193 -9.20 7.67 -13.77
C ALA A 193 -8.69 8.35 -15.05
N SER A 194 -8.51 7.57 -16.13
CA SER A 194 -8.88 7.88 -17.54
C SER A 194 -8.03 7.20 -18.61
N SER A 195 -7.22 6.18 -18.31
CA SER A 195 -6.57 5.40 -19.35
C SER A 195 -6.59 3.93 -18.95
N GLU A 196 -7.09 3.08 -19.85
CA GLU A 196 -6.92 1.63 -19.82
C GLU A 196 -5.42 1.35 -19.81
N SER A 197 -4.80 1.32 -18.63
CA SER A 197 -3.40 0.99 -18.50
C SER A 197 -3.27 -0.50 -18.80
N SER A 198 -2.54 -0.87 -19.86
CA SER A 198 -2.21 -2.29 -20.14
C SER A 198 -1.48 -2.97 -18.97
N VAL A 199 -0.98 -2.19 -18.02
CA VAL A 199 -0.28 -2.65 -16.81
C VAL A 199 -1.20 -3.51 -15.93
N SER A 200 -2.48 -3.15 -15.75
CA SER A 200 -3.40 -3.95 -14.93
C SER A 200 -3.63 -5.33 -15.54
N ASP A 201 -3.76 -5.40 -16.86
CA ASP A 201 -4.03 -6.64 -17.59
C ASP A 201 -2.82 -7.58 -17.56
N ILE A 202 -1.61 -7.01 -17.67
CA ILE A 202 -0.35 -7.74 -17.52
C ILE A 202 -0.18 -8.24 -16.09
N ALA A 203 -0.52 -7.41 -15.09
CA ALA A 203 -0.21 -7.68 -13.69
C ALA A 203 -1.18 -8.64 -13.00
N MET A 204 -2.48 -8.56 -13.29
CA MET A 204 -3.52 -9.32 -12.58
C MET A 204 -3.29 -10.84 -12.56
N PRO A 205 -2.87 -11.49 -13.67
CA PRO A 205 -2.53 -12.92 -13.66
C PRO A 205 -1.35 -13.29 -12.74
N LEU A 206 -0.47 -12.33 -12.45
CA LEU A 206 0.74 -12.53 -11.63
C LEU A 206 0.49 -12.32 -10.13
N VAL A 207 -0.63 -11.70 -9.74
CA VAL A 207 -0.96 -11.48 -8.33
C VAL A 207 -1.32 -12.85 -7.68
N PRO A 208 -0.76 -13.22 -6.52
CA PRO A 208 -1.07 -14.50 -5.84
C PRO A 208 -2.55 -14.62 -5.49
N ARG A 209 -3.19 -15.79 -5.63
CA ARG A 209 -4.64 -15.96 -5.36
C ARG A 209 -5.04 -15.56 -3.93
N THR A 210 -6.32 -15.26 -3.72
CA THR A 210 -6.87 -14.84 -2.43
C THR A 210 -6.51 -15.79 -1.28
N GLY A 211 -6.58 -17.11 -1.49
CA GLY A 211 -6.19 -18.09 -0.47
C GLY A 211 -4.72 -17.97 -0.06
N THR A 212 -3.81 -17.86 -1.03
CA THR A 212 -2.38 -17.65 -0.78
C THR A 212 -2.11 -16.34 -0.03
N LEU A 213 -2.81 -15.25 -0.38
CA LEU A 213 -2.70 -13.98 0.33
C LEU A 213 -3.24 -14.09 1.77
N TYR A 214 -4.35 -14.80 1.97
CA TYR A 214 -4.88 -15.09 3.30
C TYR A 214 -3.87 -15.85 4.15
N ASP A 215 -3.25 -16.89 3.61
CA ASP A 215 -2.24 -17.67 4.33
C ASP A 215 -1.05 -16.79 4.73
N HIS A 216 -0.51 -15.98 3.82
CA HIS A 216 0.57 -15.04 4.14
C HIS A 216 0.20 -14.01 5.22
N LEU A 217 -1.06 -13.55 5.25
CA LEU A 217 -1.54 -12.62 6.26
C LEU A 217 -1.81 -13.30 7.61
N LYS A 218 -2.24 -14.56 7.58
CA LYS A 218 -2.56 -15.38 8.76
C LYS A 218 -1.32 -15.90 9.46
N ILE A 219 -0.20 -16.14 8.75
CA ILE A 219 1.03 -16.63 9.36
C ILE A 219 1.41 -15.73 10.56
N HIS A 220 1.33 -16.33 11.74
CA HIS A 220 1.88 -15.80 12.97
C HIS A 220 3.30 -16.32 13.06
N HIS A 221 4.29 -15.43 13.20
CA HIS A 221 5.64 -15.85 13.48
C HIS A 221 5.69 -16.42 14.91
N LYS A 222 5.52 -17.74 15.03
CA LYS A 222 5.91 -18.49 16.22
C LYS A 222 7.40 -18.78 16.12
N ASP A 223 8.13 -18.29 17.11
CA ASP A 223 9.58 -18.41 17.25
C ASP A 223 9.94 -19.87 17.54
N GLU A 224 10.44 -20.61 16.57
CA GLU A 224 11.07 -21.92 16.83
C GLU A 224 12.42 -22.13 16.14
N ASN A 225 13.04 -21.12 15.51
CA ASN A 225 14.46 -21.28 15.13
C ASN A 225 15.21 -19.95 14.97
N GLU A 226 16.18 -19.75 15.85
CA GLU A 226 17.20 -18.71 15.78
C GLU A 226 18.00 -18.81 14.47
N LYS A 227 17.93 -17.75 13.64
CA LYS A 227 19.07 -17.24 12.84
C LYS A 227 18.80 -16.01 11.97
N CYS A 228 17.60 -15.44 11.94
CA CYS A 228 17.34 -14.24 11.13
C CYS A 228 16.81 -13.06 11.95
N CYS A 229 17.68 -12.12 12.31
CA CYS A 229 17.38 -10.95 13.16
C CYS A 229 16.32 -9.99 12.58
N ALA A 230 15.97 -10.09 11.28
CA ALA A 230 14.90 -9.31 10.67
C ALA A 230 13.50 -9.95 10.85
N ALA A 231 13.43 -11.27 11.06
CA ALA A 231 12.17 -12.01 11.21
C ALA A 231 11.54 -11.88 12.60
N LYS A 232 12.29 -11.42 13.61
CA LYS A 232 11.83 -11.29 14.99
C LYS A 232 10.87 -10.09 15.23
N ASN A 233 10.78 -9.13 14.30
CA ASN A 233 10.09 -7.85 14.54
C ASN A 233 8.94 -7.52 13.59
N CYS A 234 8.45 -8.46 12.76
CA CYS A 234 7.41 -8.21 11.74
C CYS A 234 7.70 -7.02 10.79
N ARG A 235 8.97 -6.61 10.66
CA ARG A 235 9.43 -5.42 9.92
C ARG A 235 10.38 -5.82 8.80
N LEU A 236 10.13 -5.33 7.59
CA LEU A 236 11.08 -5.45 6.47
C LEU A 236 12.20 -4.44 6.59
N SER A 237 11.91 -3.25 7.11
CA SER A 237 12.91 -2.23 7.37
C SER A 237 12.42 -1.35 8.52
N HIS A 238 13.16 -0.29 8.85
CA HIS A 238 12.66 0.73 9.80
C HIS A 238 11.33 1.36 9.37
N TRP A 239 10.96 1.27 8.08
CA TRP A 239 9.83 1.99 7.50
C TRP A 239 8.77 1.12 6.81
N HIS A 240 9.01 -0.18 6.70
CA HIS A 240 8.13 -1.09 5.95
C HIS A 240 7.77 -2.29 6.82
N GLY A 241 6.49 -2.62 6.85
CA GLY A 241 5.94 -3.80 7.51
C GLY A 241 6.07 -5.05 6.65
N LEU A 242 6.21 -6.21 7.28
CA LEU A 242 6.29 -7.50 6.59
C LEU A 242 5.03 -7.84 5.78
N LYS A 243 3.86 -7.37 6.24
CA LYS A 243 2.57 -7.67 5.62
C LYS A 243 2.12 -6.63 4.60
N ASP A 244 2.82 -5.50 4.49
CA ASP A 244 2.44 -4.39 3.60
C ASP A 244 2.22 -4.85 2.15
N GLY A 245 3.15 -5.63 1.61
CA GLY A 245 3.05 -6.14 0.24
C GLY A 245 1.85 -7.05 0.02
N CYS A 246 1.55 -7.95 0.97
CA CYS A 246 0.41 -8.85 0.87
C CYS A 246 -0.92 -8.08 0.87
N VAL A 247 -1.04 -7.07 1.75
CA VAL A 247 -2.23 -6.22 1.83
C VAL A 247 -2.38 -5.36 0.57
N GLY A 248 -1.29 -4.78 0.05
CA GLY A 248 -1.33 -4.00 -1.18
C GLY A 248 -1.72 -4.83 -2.40
N LEU A 249 -1.26 -6.08 -2.50
CA LEU A 249 -1.68 -7.01 -3.55
C LEU A 249 -3.15 -7.45 -3.40
N LEU A 250 -3.63 -7.58 -2.16
CA LEU A 250 -5.04 -7.82 -1.89
C LEU A 250 -5.90 -6.65 -2.37
N GLU A 251 -5.51 -5.41 -2.06
CA GLU A 251 -6.19 -4.20 -2.53
C GLU A 251 -6.25 -4.17 -4.07
N CYS A 252 -5.12 -4.43 -4.75
CA CYS A 252 -5.07 -4.48 -6.21
C CYS A 252 -6.06 -5.50 -6.78
N ARG A 253 -6.12 -6.71 -6.19
CA ARG A 253 -7.07 -7.73 -6.60
C ARG A 253 -8.52 -7.31 -6.36
N LEU A 254 -8.84 -6.71 -5.23
CA LEU A 254 -10.20 -6.25 -4.95
C LEU A 254 -10.62 -5.11 -5.88
N LYS A 255 -9.66 -4.26 -6.27
CA LYS A 255 -9.91 -3.12 -7.14
C LYS A 255 -10.13 -3.51 -8.60
N TRP A 256 -9.38 -4.50 -9.11
CA TRP A 256 -9.34 -4.88 -10.53
C TRP A 256 -9.95 -6.26 -10.84
N GLY A 257 -10.08 -7.15 -9.86
CA GLY A 257 -10.63 -8.49 -10.03
C GLY A 257 -12.16 -8.57 -10.08
N GLY A 258 -12.85 -7.44 -9.96
CA GLY A 258 -14.32 -7.36 -10.05
C GLY A 258 -15.07 -8.04 -8.89
N PRO A 259 -16.41 -8.20 -9.01
CA PRO A 259 -17.26 -8.71 -7.93
C PRO A 259 -16.89 -10.12 -7.44
N LEU A 260 -16.43 -11.00 -8.35
CA LEU A 260 -16.01 -12.36 -7.99
C LEU A 260 -14.81 -12.36 -7.04
N ALA A 261 -13.83 -11.48 -7.26
CA ALA A 261 -12.68 -11.36 -6.37
C ALA A 261 -13.09 -10.87 -4.98
N VAL A 262 -14.07 -9.96 -4.90
CA VAL A 262 -14.64 -9.50 -3.63
C VAL A 262 -15.36 -10.64 -2.91
N GLN A 263 -16.19 -11.41 -3.60
CA GLN A 263 -16.88 -12.56 -3.01
C GLN A 263 -15.91 -13.63 -2.48
N GLN A 264 -14.87 -13.96 -3.24
CA GLN A 264 -13.82 -14.89 -2.80
C GLN A 264 -13.09 -14.38 -1.56
N CYS A 265 -12.78 -13.08 -1.52
CA CYS A 265 -12.16 -12.44 -0.35
C CYS A 265 -13.06 -12.56 0.88
N CYS A 266 -14.33 -12.18 0.74
CA CYS A 266 -15.31 -12.27 1.83
C CYS A 266 -15.52 -13.70 2.32
N ALA A 267 -15.62 -14.68 1.41
CA ALA A 267 -15.79 -16.09 1.74
C ALA A 267 -14.59 -16.69 2.50
N SER A 268 -13.38 -16.16 2.27
CA SER A 268 -12.16 -16.61 2.96
C SER A 268 -11.99 -16.08 4.40
N GLY A 269 -12.87 -15.18 4.86
CA GLY A 269 -12.73 -14.54 6.19
C GLY A 269 -11.63 -13.48 6.27
N LEU A 270 -11.13 -12.99 5.13
CA LEU A 270 -10.16 -11.90 5.06
C LEU A 270 -10.61 -10.60 5.76
N PRO A 271 -11.88 -10.17 5.68
CA PRO A 271 -12.27 -8.92 6.34
C PRO A 271 -12.05 -8.95 7.87
N GLN A 272 -12.38 -10.06 8.52
CA GLN A 272 -12.14 -10.23 9.95
C GLN A 272 -10.65 -10.24 10.28
N LEU A 273 -9.83 -10.91 9.45
CA LEU A 273 -8.38 -10.90 9.60
C LEU A 273 -7.80 -9.49 9.46
N LEU A 274 -8.28 -8.69 8.50
CA LEU A 274 -7.85 -7.30 8.32
C LEU A 274 -8.23 -6.41 9.52
N ILE A 275 -9.43 -6.57 10.08
CA ILE A 275 -9.84 -5.85 11.29
C ILE A 275 -8.95 -6.23 12.47
N HIS A 276 -8.65 -7.51 12.65
CA HIS A 276 -7.74 -7.97 13.69
C HIS A 276 -6.34 -7.36 13.53
N LEU A 277 -5.79 -7.34 12.31
CA LEU A 277 -4.50 -6.72 12.02
C LEU A 277 -4.47 -5.22 12.34
N LEU A 278 -5.59 -4.51 12.16
CA LEU A 278 -5.72 -3.08 12.46
C LEU A 278 -5.94 -2.80 13.97
N GLY A 279 -6.59 -3.71 14.69
CA GLY A 279 -7.05 -3.51 16.07
C GLY A 279 -6.16 -4.10 17.16
N SER A 280 -5.00 -4.67 16.81
CA SER A 280 -4.10 -5.42 17.70
C SER A 280 -3.36 -4.58 18.77
N SER A 281 -4.06 -3.69 19.47
CA SER A 281 -3.59 -3.10 20.72
C SER A 281 -4.69 -2.86 21.77
N THR A 282 -5.89 -3.47 21.65
CA THR A 282 -7.02 -3.06 22.54
C THR A 282 -8.00 -4.14 23.00
N PHE A 283 -7.66 -5.43 22.95
CA PHE A 283 -8.46 -6.46 23.63
C PHE A 283 -7.63 -7.10 24.75
N GLY A 284 -7.62 -6.44 25.91
CA GLY A 284 -7.14 -7.03 27.14
C GLY A 284 -8.22 -7.91 27.76
N ASP A 285 -7.93 -9.21 27.87
CA ASP A 285 -8.24 -10.00 29.07
C ASP A 285 -7.42 -11.28 29.05
N SER A 286 -6.18 -11.17 29.53
CA SER A 286 -5.40 -12.26 30.09
C SER A 286 -4.28 -11.64 30.90
N GLN A 287 -4.45 -11.64 32.23
CA GLN A 287 -3.35 -11.48 33.14
C GLN A 287 -2.38 -12.65 32.92
N ALA A 288 -1.30 -12.41 32.18
CA ALA A 288 -0.07 -13.19 32.30
C ALA A 288 1.11 -12.35 31.79
N ILE A 289 2.04 -12.12 32.69
CA ILE A 289 3.34 -11.47 32.49
C ILE A 289 4.13 -12.27 31.45
N ASP A 290 4.38 -11.70 30.27
CA ASP A 290 5.71 -11.54 29.67
C ASP A 290 5.61 -10.93 28.26
N HIS A 291 6.57 -10.08 27.93
CA HIS A 291 6.74 -9.29 26.69
C HIS A 291 6.20 -9.89 25.37
N VAL A 292 4.91 -9.70 25.07
CA VAL A 292 4.39 -9.84 23.70
C VAL A 292 4.58 -8.50 23.00
N GLN A 293 5.76 -8.31 22.39
CA GLN A 293 6.01 -7.15 21.51
C GLN A 293 4.90 -7.04 20.46
N ASP A 294 4.35 -5.84 20.26
CA ASP A 294 3.33 -5.51 19.25
C ASP A 294 3.69 -6.10 17.87
N LEU A 295 3.04 -7.22 17.51
CA LEU A 295 3.30 -8.04 16.32
C LEU A 295 2.68 -7.47 15.02
N VAL A 296 2.25 -6.20 15.01
CA VAL A 296 1.58 -5.61 13.84
C VAL A 296 2.62 -5.31 12.76
N GLY A 297 2.74 -6.22 11.80
CA GLY A 297 3.65 -6.11 10.65
C GLY A 297 3.18 -5.16 9.55
N LEU A 298 2.49 -4.06 9.91
CA LEU A 298 2.02 -3.05 8.97
C LEU A 298 2.71 -1.71 9.24
N SER A 299 3.16 -1.06 8.17
CA SER A 299 3.52 0.37 8.21
C SER A 299 2.32 1.24 7.86
N PRO A 300 2.41 2.59 7.95
CA PRO A 300 1.31 3.47 7.59
C PRO A 300 0.71 3.21 6.20
N ILE A 301 1.53 2.88 5.19
CA ILE A 301 1.01 2.53 3.86
C ILE A 301 0.23 1.21 3.86
N GLY A 302 0.69 0.22 4.64
CA GLY A 302 -0.02 -1.05 4.82
C GLY A 302 -1.37 -0.86 5.53
N VAL A 303 -1.45 0.06 6.50
CA VAL A 303 -2.70 0.44 7.16
C VAL A 303 -3.69 1.04 6.15
N VAL A 304 -3.25 1.98 5.31
CA VAL A 304 -4.08 2.58 4.25
C VAL A 304 -4.63 1.51 3.31
N TRP A 305 -3.77 0.60 2.82
CA TRP A 305 -4.20 -0.50 1.96
C TRP A 305 -5.16 -1.47 2.65
N ALA A 306 -5.00 -1.71 3.96
CA ALA A 306 -5.87 -2.60 4.73
C ALA A 306 -7.28 -2.00 4.86
N VAL A 307 -7.38 -0.72 5.21
CA VAL A 307 -8.66 0.00 5.31
C VAL A 307 -9.33 0.09 3.94
N SER A 308 -8.57 0.39 2.89
CA SER A 308 -9.08 0.40 1.51
C SER A 308 -9.60 -0.98 1.07
N SER A 309 -8.87 -2.05 1.39
CA SER A 309 -9.32 -3.43 1.13
C SER A 309 -10.63 -3.74 1.86
N LEU A 310 -10.75 -3.33 3.12
CA LEU A 310 -11.99 -3.48 3.88
C LEU A 310 -13.17 -2.74 3.23
N SER A 311 -12.96 -1.51 2.77
CA SER A 311 -13.97 -0.74 2.04
C SER A 311 -14.45 -1.45 0.78
N HIS A 312 -13.55 -2.10 0.05
CA HIS A 312 -13.91 -2.93 -1.10
C HIS A 312 -14.71 -4.18 -0.72
N CYS A 313 -14.46 -4.78 0.44
CA CYS A 313 -15.21 -5.94 0.93
C CYS A 313 -16.66 -5.62 1.32
N LEU A 314 -16.98 -4.35 1.63
CA LEU A 314 -18.35 -3.95 1.99
C LEU A 314 -19.36 -4.15 0.86
N SER A 315 -18.90 -4.17 -0.41
CA SER A 315 -19.75 -4.52 -1.57
C SER A 315 -19.86 -6.03 -1.80
N GLY A 316 -19.34 -6.87 -0.90
CA GLY A 316 -19.37 -8.33 -1.02
C GLY A 316 -20.66 -8.99 -0.56
N GLY A 317 -21.65 -8.22 -0.12
CA GLY A 317 -22.98 -8.71 0.28
C GLY A 317 -23.51 -8.10 1.58
N ALA A 318 -24.82 -8.16 1.76
CA ALA A 318 -25.53 -7.67 2.94
C ALA A 318 -24.97 -8.21 4.28
N LEU A 319 -24.61 -9.50 4.32
CA LEU A 319 -24.11 -10.14 5.54
C LEU A 319 -22.72 -9.60 5.94
N ILE A 320 -21.84 -9.37 4.97
CA ILE A 320 -20.51 -8.82 5.20
C ILE A 320 -20.60 -7.38 5.70
N PHE A 321 -21.46 -6.56 5.07
CA PHE A 321 -21.75 -5.21 5.55
C PHE A 321 -22.19 -5.22 7.02
N ARG A 322 -23.15 -6.08 7.39
CA ARG A 322 -23.64 -6.19 8.77
C ARG A 322 -22.54 -6.60 9.73
N GLN A 323 -21.72 -7.60 9.37
CA GLN A 323 -20.62 -8.11 10.20
C GLN A 323 -19.50 -7.08 10.43
N ILE A 324 -19.23 -6.22 9.44
CA ILE A 324 -18.15 -5.24 9.54
C ILE A 324 -18.65 -3.95 10.19
N MET A 325 -19.74 -3.37 9.68
CA MET A 325 -20.15 -1.99 10.00
C MET A 325 -21.12 -1.89 11.18
N LEU A 326 -21.81 -2.99 11.57
CA LEU A 326 -22.79 -2.96 12.67
C LEU A 326 -22.23 -3.47 14.01
N HIS A 327 -20.90 -3.62 14.10
CA HIS A 327 -20.18 -3.92 15.33
C HIS A 327 -19.42 -2.68 15.80
N ASN A 328 -19.77 -2.19 16.99
CA ASN A 328 -19.19 -0.97 17.56
C ASN A 328 -17.67 -1.08 17.71
N GLU A 329 -17.17 -2.24 18.11
CA GLU A 329 -15.73 -2.53 18.24
C GLU A 329 -14.95 -2.32 16.95
N HIS A 330 -15.49 -2.78 15.82
CA HIS A 330 -14.85 -2.60 14.51
C HIS A 330 -14.81 -1.12 14.11
N VAL A 331 -15.91 -0.40 14.33
CA VAL A 331 -15.98 1.04 14.04
C VAL A 331 -15.02 1.84 14.93
N LYS A 332 -14.91 1.49 16.22
CA LYS A 332 -13.94 2.09 17.15
C LYS A 332 -12.50 1.85 16.70
N CYS A 333 -12.17 0.60 16.32
CA CYS A 333 -10.86 0.25 15.77
C CYS A 333 -10.51 1.11 14.55
N ILE A 334 -11.42 1.27 13.60
CA ILE A 334 -11.17 2.07 12.39
C ILE A 334 -11.08 3.56 12.70
N ARG A 335 -11.93 4.07 13.61
CA ARG A 335 -11.86 5.44 14.12
C ARG A 335 -10.51 5.75 14.77
N ASP A 336 -9.93 4.81 15.52
CA ASP A 336 -8.70 5.05 16.26
C ASP A 336 -7.48 5.30 15.35
N LEU A 337 -7.56 4.88 14.09
CA LEU A 337 -6.57 5.18 13.05
C LEU A 337 -6.49 6.69 12.70
N ILE A 338 -7.54 7.47 13.00
CA ILE A 338 -7.57 8.93 12.82
C ILE A 338 -7.62 9.68 14.17
N SER A 339 -7.30 9.00 15.27
CA SER A 339 -7.13 9.65 16.58
C SER A 339 -5.91 10.60 16.60
N ASP A 340 -5.94 11.60 17.48
CA ASP A 340 -4.83 12.56 17.63
C ASP A 340 -3.49 11.87 17.90
N ALA A 341 -3.50 10.76 18.65
CA ALA A 341 -2.31 9.97 18.95
C ALA A 341 -1.76 9.30 17.68
N HIS A 342 -2.62 8.60 16.93
CA HIS A 342 -2.21 7.91 15.70
C HIS A 342 -1.75 8.90 14.61
N VAL A 343 -2.47 10.00 14.44
CA VAL A 343 -2.12 11.06 13.48
C VAL A 343 -0.77 11.68 13.80
N LYS A 344 -0.44 11.93 15.08
CA LYS A 344 0.88 12.39 15.51
C LYS A 344 1.98 11.38 15.16
N LEU A 345 1.73 10.07 15.34
CA LEU A 345 2.67 9.02 14.97
C LEU A 345 2.95 9.03 13.46
N ILE A 346 1.89 9.04 12.62
CA ILE A 346 2.04 9.11 11.16
C ILE A 346 2.80 10.37 10.75
N LYS A 347 2.48 11.52 11.35
CA LYS A 347 3.15 12.79 11.05
C LYS A 347 4.65 12.76 11.37
N SER A 348 5.05 12.02 12.40
CA SER A 348 6.46 11.82 12.79
C SER A 348 7.19 10.72 12.00
N TRP A 349 6.46 9.94 11.20
CA TRP A 349 7.04 8.87 10.39
C TRP A 349 7.78 9.45 9.18
N ALA A 350 9.10 9.28 9.14
CA ALA A 350 9.94 9.81 8.07
C ALA A 350 9.93 8.94 6.79
N GLY A 351 9.40 7.72 6.87
CA GLY A 351 9.31 6.80 5.75
C GLY A 351 8.08 7.01 4.85
N PRO A 352 7.93 6.17 3.80
CA PRO A 352 6.74 6.13 2.98
C PRO A 352 5.46 5.94 3.79
N GLY A 353 4.38 6.58 3.32
CA GLY A 353 3.10 6.62 4.03
C GLY A 353 3.11 7.51 5.28
N GLY A 354 4.20 8.21 5.58
CA GLY A 354 4.32 9.14 6.70
C GLY A 354 4.15 10.62 6.35
N GLY A 355 4.31 11.48 7.35
CA GLY A 355 4.21 12.92 7.21
C GLY A 355 2.79 13.39 6.85
N LYS A 356 2.69 14.59 6.27
CA LYS A 356 1.39 15.20 5.93
C LYS A 356 0.60 14.38 4.89
N ASN A 357 1.31 13.86 3.88
CA ASN A 357 0.71 13.02 2.84
C ASN A 357 0.16 11.72 3.44
N GLY A 358 0.92 11.08 4.33
CA GLY A 358 0.46 9.93 5.09
C GLY A 358 -0.82 10.18 5.88
N VAL A 359 -0.85 11.29 6.65
CA VAL A 359 -2.05 11.68 7.42
C VAL A 359 -3.26 11.86 6.50
N ARG A 360 -3.09 12.58 5.39
CA ARG A 360 -4.16 12.73 4.39
C ARG A 360 -4.64 11.38 3.86
N ASP A 361 -3.73 10.50 3.47
CA ASP A 361 -4.07 9.23 2.82
C ASP A 361 -4.79 8.29 3.81
N THR A 362 -4.33 8.23 5.07
CA THR A 362 -5.00 7.50 6.17
C THR A 362 -6.38 8.06 6.47
N VAL A 363 -6.50 9.39 6.63
CA VAL A 363 -7.81 10.01 6.88
C VAL A 363 -8.75 9.73 5.72
N ASN A 364 -8.32 9.91 4.47
CA ASN A 364 -9.15 9.63 3.31
C ASN A 364 -9.62 8.17 3.25
N ALA A 365 -8.75 7.19 3.53
CA ALA A 365 -9.13 5.78 3.56
C ALA A 365 -10.18 5.48 4.64
N VAL A 366 -10.01 6.05 5.84
CA VAL A 366 -10.96 5.89 6.95
C VAL A 366 -12.30 6.59 6.64
N ILE A 367 -12.27 7.79 6.07
CA ILE A 367 -13.49 8.48 5.63
C ILE A 367 -14.20 7.71 4.53
N ASP A 368 -13.47 7.13 3.56
CA ASP A 368 -14.07 6.33 2.49
C ASP A 368 -14.75 5.07 3.06
N PHE A 369 -14.15 4.44 4.08
CA PHE A 369 -14.73 3.30 4.80
C PHE A 369 -16.00 3.69 5.57
N LEU A 370 -15.92 4.71 6.44
CA LEU A 370 -17.05 5.15 7.28
C LEU A 370 -18.17 5.79 6.45
N GLY A 371 -17.80 6.43 5.34
CA GLY A 371 -18.70 7.07 4.40
C GLY A 371 -19.41 6.10 3.45
N PHE A 372 -18.93 4.85 3.34
CA PHE A 372 -19.43 3.85 2.38
C PHE A 372 -20.97 3.73 2.37
N PRO A 373 -21.67 3.59 3.51
CA PRO A 373 -23.12 3.39 3.52
C PRO A 373 -23.88 4.61 2.99
N PHE A 374 -23.41 5.82 3.31
CA PHE A 374 -24.01 7.06 2.84
C PHE A 374 -23.85 7.22 1.32
N VAL A 375 -22.66 6.90 0.80
CA VAL A 375 -22.34 6.91 -0.62
C VAL A 375 -23.19 5.89 -1.38
N ALA A 376 -23.28 4.66 -0.88
CA ALA A 376 -24.05 3.59 -1.52
C ALA A 376 -25.56 3.94 -1.62
N VAL A 377 -26.15 4.46 -0.55
CA VAL A 377 -27.56 4.89 -0.54
C VAL A 377 -27.80 6.06 -1.50
N GLN A 378 -26.86 7.01 -1.56
CA GLN A 378 -27.00 8.19 -2.42
C GLN A 378 -26.95 7.83 -3.91
N ASN A 379 -26.02 6.96 -4.33
CA ASN A 379 -25.87 6.57 -5.74
C ASN A 379 -27.04 5.73 -6.27
N ALA A 380 -27.81 5.11 -5.38
CA ALA A 380 -29.05 4.43 -5.74
C ALA A 380 -30.22 5.39 -6.01
N SER A 381 -30.19 6.62 -5.50
CA SER A 381 -31.19 7.64 -5.81
C SER A 381 -30.87 8.26 -7.17
N THR A 382 -31.82 8.21 -8.11
CA THR A 382 -31.65 8.49 -9.55
C THR A 382 -31.46 9.96 -9.93
N LEU A 383 -31.24 10.88 -8.99
CA LEU A 383 -31.04 12.29 -9.33
C LEU A 383 -29.53 12.63 -9.35
N PRO A 384 -28.92 12.87 -10.53
CA PRO A 384 -27.58 13.43 -10.57
C PRO A 384 -27.68 14.86 -10.03
N SER A 385 -27.35 15.05 -8.76
CA SER A 385 -27.20 16.38 -8.19
C SER A 385 -25.92 16.98 -8.75
N ALA A 386 -26.02 17.56 -9.95
CA ALA A 386 -25.00 18.36 -10.62
C ALA A 386 -24.79 19.73 -9.95
N THR A 387 -25.00 19.81 -8.64
CA THR A 387 -24.66 20.98 -7.83
C THR A 387 -23.41 20.65 -7.03
N ALA A 388 -22.36 21.45 -7.21
CA ALA A 388 -21.14 21.46 -6.40
C ALA A 388 -21.45 21.92 -4.96
N SER A 389 -22.29 21.15 -4.27
CA SER A 389 -22.62 21.34 -2.87
C SER A 389 -21.80 20.37 -2.04
N VAL A 390 -21.27 20.84 -0.92
CA VAL A 390 -20.62 19.98 0.08
C VAL A 390 -21.61 18.90 0.60
N SER A 391 -22.92 19.15 0.51
CA SER A 391 -23.98 18.18 0.85
C SER A 391 -24.32 17.19 -0.27
N SER A 392 -23.88 17.42 -1.51
CA SER A 392 -24.20 16.56 -2.66
C SER A 392 -23.31 15.31 -2.76
N GLY A 393 -22.38 15.08 -1.82
CA GLY A 393 -21.64 13.82 -1.71
C GLY A 393 -20.66 13.52 -2.85
N PHE A 394 -20.54 14.40 -3.85
CA PHE A 394 -19.61 14.23 -4.98
C PHE A 394 -18.17 14.00 -4.51
N LEU A 395 -17.73 14.73 -3.48
CA LEU A 395 -16.39 14.57 -2.89
C LEU A 395 -16.17 13.21 -2.20
N LEU A 396 -17.23 12.62 -1.63
CA LEU A 396 -17.19 11.25 -1.08
C LEU A 396 -17.30 10.19 -2.18
N ASN A 397 -17.89 10.53 -3.33
CA ASN A 397 -18.04 9.62 -4.45
C ASN A 397 -16.75 9.46 -5.26
N VAL A 398 -15.90 10.49 -5.34
CA VAL A 398 -14.66 10.44 -6.13
C VAL A 398 -13.73 9.36 -5.55
N ALA A 399 -13.53 8.32 -6.36
CA ALA A 399 -12.70 7.15 -6.07
C ALA A 399 -13.12 6.26 -4.87
N SER A 400 -14.31 6.48 -4.29
CA SER A 400 -14.80 5.64 -3.19
C SER A 400 -15.25 4.25 -3.69
N PRO A 401 -14.91 3.16 -2.97
CA PRO A 401 -15.46 1.83 -3.23
C PRO A 401 -16.99 1.79 -3.17
N GLY A 402 -17.62 2.66 -2.36
CA GLY A 402 -19.08 2.77 -2.28
C GLY A 402 -19.73 3.28 -3.57
N ALA A 403 -18.99 4.01 -4.41
CA ALA A 403 -19.48 4.45 -5.72
C ALA A 403 -19.58 3.29 -6.72
N LYS A 404 -18.89 2.17 -6.47
CA LYS A 404 -18.92 0.97 -7.31
C LYS A 404 -20.00 -0.03 -6.91
N VAL A 405 -20.77 0.22 -5.84
CA VAL A 405 -21.92 -0.64 -5.51
C VAL A 405 -22.91 -0.52 -6.66
N CYS A 406 -22.95 -1.56 -7.49
CA CYS A 406 -23.78 -1.60 -8.69
C CYS A 406 -25.25 -1.49 -8.27
N ARG A 407 -26.07 -0.76 -9.06
CA ARG A 407 -27.52 -0.67 -8.85
C ARG A 407 -28.21 -2.05 -8.84
N GLU A 408 -27.53 -3.06 -9.36
CA GLU A 408 -27.97 -4.45 -9.48
C GLU A 408 -27.90 -5.23 -8.16
N ASP A 409 -27.05 -4.84 -7.19
CA ASP A 409 -27.01 -5.47 -5.86
C ASP A 409 -28.10 -4.90 -4.94
N THR A 410 -29.34 -5.23 -5.29
CA THR A 410 -30.55 -4.73 -4.61
C THR A 410 -30.65 -5.19 -3.15
N GLU A 411 -30.06 -6.34 -2.80
CA GLU A 411 -30.10 -6.89 -1.45
C GLU A 411 -29.14 -6.20 -0.51
N THR A 412 -27.88 -5.98 -0.92
CA THR A 412 -26.91 -5.24 -0.11
C THR A 412 -27.38 -3.80 0.11
N LEU A 413 -27.91 -3.15 -0.94
CA LEU A 413 -28.45 -1.81 -0.83
C LEU A 413 -29.67 -1.75 0.12
N ARG A 414 -30.57 -2.73 0.03
CA ARG A 414 -31.73 -2.84 0.94
C ARG A 414 -31.27 -3.00 2.38
N ALA A 415 -30.32 -3.91 2.63
CA ALA A 415 -29.77 -4.13 3.96
C ALA A 415 -29.08 -2.88 4.52
N ILE A 416 -28.36 -2.11 3.70
CA ILE A 416 -27.78 -0.84 4.13
C ILE A 416 -28.88 0.13 4.55
N LYS A 417 -29.89 0.36 3.70
CA LYS A 417 -31.01 1.27 3.98
C LYS A 417 -31.75 0.92 5.28
N GLU A 418 -32.06 -0.36 5.48
CA GLU A 418 -32.74 -0.87 6.68
C GLU A 418 -31.92 -0.67 7.96
N ASN A 419 -30.59 -0.65 7.86
CA ASN A 419 -29.71 -0.58 9.03
C ASN A 419 -29.08 0.81 9.25
N MET A 420 -29.47 1.83 8.48
CA MET A 420 -28.88 3.17 8.58
C MET A 420 -29.06 3.81 9.97
N GLU A 421 -30.21 3.61 10.62
CA GLU A 421 -30.45 4.16 11.96
C GLU A 421 -29.53 3.51 13.00
N LYS A 422 -29.40 2.18 12.95
CA LYS A 422 -28.48 1.43 13.81
C LYS A 422 -27.03 1.85 13.57
N TYR A 423 -26.63 2.01 12.32
CA TYR A 423 -25.30 2.47 11.96
C TYR A 423 -25.02 3.89 12.47
N ALA A 424 -25.97 4.82 12.32
CA ALA A 424 -25.86 6.18 12.85
C ALA A 424 -25.67 6.20 14.37
N ARG A 425 -26.36 5.32 15.10
CA ARG A 425 -26.18 5.15 16.55
C ARG A 425 -24.79 4.64 16.89
N ILE A 426 -24.27 3.68 16.14
CA ILE A 426 -22.91 3.16 16.35
C ILE A 426 -21.86 4.26 16.13
N LEU A 427 -22.00 5.08 15.07
CA LEU A 427 -21.09 6.20 14.82
C LEU A 427 -21.09 7.22 15.97
N LEU A 428 -22.26 7.47 16.57
CA LEU A 428 -22.43 8.30 17.75
C LEU A 428 -21.74 7.71 18.98
N GLU A 429 -22.04 6.45 19.31
CA GLU A 429 -21.46 5.75 20.47
C GLU A 429 -19.94 5.60 20.35
N ALA A 430 -19.43 5.49 19.12
CA ALA A 430 -18.00 5.49 18.85
C ALA A 430 -17.40 6.91 18.83
N GLY A 431 -18.17 7.99 18.94
CA GLY A 431 -17.65 9.36 18.93
C GLY A 431 -16.96 9.76 17.62
N VAL A 432 -17.34 9.11 16.51
CA VAL A 432 -16.76 9.34 15.18
C VAL A 432 -16.81 10.82 14.75
N PRO A 433 -17.93 11.57 14.93
CA PRO A 433 -17.99 12.96 14.49
C PRO A 433 -16.94 13.85 15.16
N ILE A 434 -16.70 13.67 16.46
CA ILE A 434 -15.70 14.44 17.22
C ILE A 434 -14.29 14.14 16.73
N VAL A 435 -13.97 12.86 16.52
CA VAL A 435 -12.63 12.48 16.04
C VAL A 435 -12.37 13.02 14.64
N ILE A 436 -13.37 13.01 13.75
CA ILE A 436 -13.25 13.61 12.42
C ILE A 436 -13.01 15.12 12.52
N LEU A 437 -13.74 15.83 13.40
CA LEU A 437 -13.52 17.26 13.62
C LEU A 437 -12.07 17.55 14.07
N ARG A 438 -11.56 16.80 15.04
CA ARG A 438 -10.19 16.99 15.54
C ARG A 438 -9.13 16.65 14.49
N CYS A 439 -9.36 15.62 13.68
CA CYS A 439 -8.38 15.21 12.68
C CYS A 439 -8.25 16.23 11.53
N ILE A 440 -9.28 17.05 11.27
CA ILE A 440 -9.24 18.13 10.26
C ILE A 440 -8.12 19.14 10.57
N ASP A 441 -7.85 19.44 11.84
CA ASP A 441 -6.77 20.37 12.24
C ASP A 441 -5.37 19.87 11.83
N SER A 442 -5.25 18.57 11.55
CA SER A 442 -3.99 17.96 11.09
C SER A 442 -3.83 17.93 9.57
N LEU A 443 -4.85 18.36 8.82
CA LEU A 443 -4.88 18.37 7.35
C LEU A 443 -4.60 19.76 6.77
N GLU A 444 -4.13 19.79 5.52
CA GLU A 444 -4.09 21.04 4.75
C GLU A 444 -5.48 21.38 4.22
N LEU A 445 -5.80 22.66 4.03
CA LEU A 445 -7.14 23.11 3.61
C LEU A 445 -7.66 22.40 2.34
N LYS A 446 -6.77 22.09 1.39
CA LYS A 446 -7.12 21.37 0.15
C LYS A 446 -7.53 19.91 0.37
N ASP A 447 -7.15 19.33 1.50
CA ASP A 447 -7.31 17.92 1.84
C ASP A 447 -8.50 17.67 2.79
N THR A 448 -9.19 18.73 3.25
CA THR A 448 -10.32 18.63 4.20
C THR A 448 -11.65 18.26 3.53
N GLY A 449 -11.72 18.26 2.20
CA GLY A 449 -12.97 18.12 1.45
C GLY A 449 -13.75 16.83 1.78
N LYS A 450 -13.07 15.68 1.87
CA LYS A 450 -13.70 14.39 2.22
C LYS A 450 -14.20 14.35 3.67
N PRO A 451 -13.36 14.66 4.70
CA PRO A 451 -13.82 14.76 6.08
C PRO A 451 -15.04 15.67 6.28
N VAL A 452 -14.99 16.87 5.69
CA VAL A 452 -16.08 17.86 5.80
C VAL A 452 -17.35 17.35 5.13
N ALA A 453 -17.24 16.71 3.96
CA ALA A 453 -18.39 16.12 3.29
C ALA A 453 -19.04 15.00 4.12
N LEU A 454 -18.26 14.17 4.82
CA LEU A 454 -18.82 13.16 5.72
C LEU A 454 -19.52 13.82 6.92
N LEU A 455 -18.91 14.80 7.56
CA LEU A 455 -19.53 15.55 8.66
C LEU A 455 -20.88 16.16 8.24
N ALA A 456 -20.97 16.76 7.05
CA ALA A 456 -22.22 17.31 6.51
C ALA A 456 -23.30 16.23 6.29
N LYS A 457 -22.90 15.00 5.94
CA LYS A 457 -23.85 13.86 5.88
C LYS A 457 -24.30 13.42 7.28
N LEU A 458 -23.39 13.43 8.26
CA LEU A 458 -23.73 13.10 9.64
C LEU A 458 -24.68 14.13 10.27
N THR A 459 -24.52 15.43 10.00
CA THR A 459 -25.45 16.48 10.50
C THR A 459 -26.86 16.36 9.92
N SER A 460 -27.03 15.67 8.78
CA SER A 460 -28.35 15.41 8.21
C SER A 460 -29.14 14.35 9.01
N GLN A 461 -28.48 13.65 9.95
CA GLN A 461 -29.09 12.71 10.87
C GLN A 461 -29.29 13.38 12.23
N LYS A 462 -30.55 13.54 12.66
CA LYS A 462 -30.92 14.28 13.90
C LYS A 462 -30.06 13.96 15.13
N PRO A 463 -29.81 12.68 15.51
CA PRO A 463 -29.06 12.39 16.73
C PRO A 463 -27.56 12.72 16.60
N LEU A 464 -27.00 12.67 15.38
CA LEU A 464 -25.60 13.01 15.09
C LEU A 464 -25.33 14.52 15.11
N ALA A 465 -26.33 15.33 14.74
CA ALA A 465 -26.23 16.79 14.77
C ALA A 465 -26.04 17.35 16.19
N PHE A 466 -26.72 16.79 17.19
CA PHE A 466 -26.60 17.25 18.59
C PHE A 466 -25.20 17.06 19.17
N HIS A 467 -24.48 16.02 18.74
CA HIS A 467 -23.13 15.72 19.21
C HIS A 467 -22.05 16.63 18.61
N LEU A 468 -22.39 17.38 17.56
CA LEU A 468 -21.48 18.33 16.89
C LEU A 468 -21.64 19.77 17.39
N VAL A 469 -22.71 20.07 18.13
CA VAL A 469 -23.03 21.39 18.70
C VAL A 469 -22.67 21.47 20.19
N GLY A 470 -22.39 20.32 20.82
CA GLY A 470 -22.12 20.16 22.25
C GLY A 470 -20.66 20.34 22.65
#